data_AF-A0A815U778-F1
#
_entry.id   AF-A0A815U778-F1
#
_cell.length_a   1.000
_cell.length_b   1.000
_cell.length_c   1.000
_cell.angle_alpha   90.00
_cell.angle_beta   90.00
_cell.angle_gamma   90.00
#
_symmetry.space_group_name_H-M   'P 1'
#
loop_
_entity.id
_entity.type
_entity.pdbx_description
1 polymer ?
#
loop_
_entity_poly.entity_id
_entity_poly.type
_entity_poly.pdbx_seq_one_letter_code
_entity_poly.pdbx_strand_id
1 'polypeptide(L)'
;SKFVKIISDVKLNQDEHLASLDIQDLYTNIPVSKAIDITLKRLDESKKLDNLPFTKTDIKELLNLALKNSYFQFNGKFYKQKTGLPMGNTLSPILADICMDECQKQHLHKVNIPNKIWRYVDDILIITKMNKPQLEKYVYDLNKIRGTIKFTSEFEQNDQINYLDTMLTKPIINNDIIFDNYGRYCTSESFNNKKKQRK
;
A
#
# COMPACT_ATOMS: atom_id res chain seq x y z
N SER A 1 17.46 5.93 -4.75
CA SER A 1 16.09 6.10 -4.22
C SER A 1 16.16 6.42 -2.72
N LYS A 2 15.24 7.24 -2.16
CA LYS A 2 15.17 7.55 -0.71
C LYS A 2 14.92 6.28 0.11
N PHE A 3 14.12 5.35 -0.42
CA PHE A 3 13.85 4.06 0.20
C PHE A 3 15.15 3.26 0.39
N VAL A 4 15.92 3.04 -0.68
CA VAL A 4 17.19 2.28 -0.64
C VAL A 4 18.14 2.74 0.46
N LYS A 5 18.26 4.05 0.67
CA LYS A 5 19.09 4.61 1.75
C LYS A 5 18.57 4.30 3.16
N ILE A 6 17.25 4.21 3.32
CA ILE A 6 16.64 3.89 4.62
C ILE A 6 16.84 2.42 4.94
N ILE A 7 16.56 1.55 3.96
CA ILE A 7 16.60 0.11 4.17
C ILE A 7 18.05 -0.41 4.22
N SER A 8 19.03 0.31 3.66
CA SER A 8 20.46 -0.05 3.78
C SER A 8 21.02 0.07 5.19
N ASP A 9 20.44 0.96 6.00
CA ASP A 9 20.89 1.17 7.38
C ASP A 9 20.24 0.18 8.36
N VAL A 10 19.34 -0.68 7.87
CA VAL A 10 18.62 -1.66 8.67
C VAL A 10 19.46 -2.92 8.84
N LYS A 11 19.73 -3.27 10.10
CA LYS A 11 20.35 -4.53 10.47
C LYS A 11 19.31 -5.60 10.74
N LEU A 12 19.52 -6.77 10.14
CA LEU A 12 18.69 -7.95 10.36
C LEU A 12 19.22 -8.77 11.54
N ASN A 13 18.31 -9.40 12.28
CA ASN A 13 18.70 -10.47 13.19
C ASN A 13 18.75 -11.81 12.45
N GLN A 14 19.48 -12.79 12.98
CA GLN A 14 19.60 -14.12 12.35
C GLN A 14 18.25 -14.85 12.23
N ASP A 15 17.30 -14.54 13.10
CA ASP A 15 15.95 -15.12 13.13
C ASP A 15 14.93 -14.29 12.34
N GLU A 16 15.37 -13.35 11.51
CA GLU A 16 14.51 -12.44 10.77
C GLU A 16 14.52 -12.68 9.26
N HIS A 17 13.33 -12.53 8.69
CA HIS A 17 12.99 -12.82 7.31
C HIS A 17 12.41 -11.59 6.63
N LEU A 18 12.71 -11.42 5.35
CA LEU A 18 12.05 -10.46 4.49
C LEU A 18 10.76 -11.09 3.94
N ALA A 19 9.69 -10.31 3.97
CA ALA A 19 8.45 -10.65 3.33
C ALA A 19 7.80 -9.39 2.76
N SER A 20 7.08 -9.54 1.66
CA SER A 20 6.23 -8.49 1.11
C SER A 20 4.77 -8.85 1.34
N LEU A 21 3.95 -7.83 1.58
CA LEU A 21 2.50 -7.92 1.52
C LEU A 21 2.04 -6.95 0.43
N ASP A 22 1.11 -7.39 -0.40
CA ASP A 22 0.44 -6.53 -1.37
C ASP A 22 -1.04 -6.42 -1.02
N ILE A 23 -1.62 -5.26 -1.26
CA ILE A 23 -3.00 -4.95 -0.91
C ILE A 23 -3.86 -5.08 -2.16
N GLN A 24 -4.78 -6.05 -2.13
CA GLN A 24 -5.68 -6.27 -3.25
C GLN A 24 -6.65 -5.09 -3.38
N ASP A 25 -6.65 -4.49 -4.58
CA ASP A 25 -7.70 -3.56 -5.02
C ASP A 25 -7.91 -2.40 -4.02
N LEU A 26 -6.81 -1.81 -3.54
CA LEU A 26 -6.80 -0.84 -2.42
C LEU A 26 -7.92 0.22 -2.51
N TYR A 27 -7.96 0.97 -3.60
CA TYR A 27 -8.92 2.07 -3.75
C TYR A 27 -10.36 1.56 -3.84
N THR A 28 -10.61 0.51 -4.62
CA THR A 28 -11.95 -0.06 -4.81
C THR A 28 -12.48 -0.74 -3.55
N ASN A 29 -11.59 -1.23 -2.68
CA ASN A 29 -11.95 -1.94 -1.45
C ASN A 29 -12.08 -1.06 -0.21
N ILE A 30 -11.66 0.21 -0.23
CA ILE A 30 -11.87 1.13 0.89
C ILE A 30 -13.27 1.78 0.80
N PRO A 31 -14.20 1.51 1.72
CA PRO A 31 -15.49 2.19 1.72
C PRO A 31 -15.32 3.68 2.01
N VAL A 32 -15.97 4.54 1.21
CA VAL A 32 -15.94 6.00 1.37
C VAL A 32 -16.34 6.43 2.78
N SER A 33 -17.39 5.83 3.35
CA SER A 33 -17.83 6.13 4.72
C SER A 33 -16.74 5.85 5.75
N LYS A 34 -16.09 4.69 5.64
CA LYS A 34 -15.00 4.29 6.53
C LYS A 34 -13.83 5.27 6.43
N ALA A 35 -13.46 5.68 5.21
CA ALA A 35 -12.38 6.64 5.02
C ALA A 35 -12.69 8.01 5.63
N ILE A 36 -13.92 8.50 5.45
CA ILE A 36 -14.39 9.75 6.06
C ILE A 36 -14.34 9.64 7.58
N ASP A 37 -14.90 8.58 8.17
CA ASP A 37 -14.99 8.44 9.62
C ASP A 37 -13.59 8.32 10.27
N ILE A 38 -12.66 7.58 9.66
CA ILE A 38 -11.25 7.51 10.13
C ILE A 38 -10.58 8.89 10.02
N THR A 39 -10.80 9.61 8.92
CA THR A 39 -10.21 10.93 8.71
C THR A 39 -10.69 11.93 9.76
N LEU A 40 -12.00 11.96 10.02
CA LEU A 40 -12.57 12.83 11.04
C LEU A 40 -12.04 12.48 12.44
N LYS A 41 -11.95 11.20 12.78
CA LYS A 41 -11.34 10.74 14.04
C LYS A 41 -9.90 11.26 14.17
N ARG A 42 -9.09 11.14 13.12
CA ARG A 42 -7.69 11.59 13.12
C ARG A 42 -7.58 13.12 13.28
N LEU A 43 -8.46 13.87 12.61
CA LEU A 43 -8.50 15.33 12.72
C LEU A 43 -8.80 15.77 14.15
N ASP A 44 -9.78 15.15 14.79
CA ASP A 44 -10.14 15.41 16.19
C ASP A 44 -8.96 15.09 17.13
N GLU A 45 -8.33 13.92 16.98
CA GLU A 45 -7.17 13.51 17.80
C GLU A 45 -5.98 14.48 17.66
N SER A 46 -5.80 15.05 16.47
CA SER A 46 -4.72 16.01 16.21
C SER A 46 -4.99 17.43 16.68
N LYS A 47 -6.22 17.73 17.14
CA LYS A 47 -6.71 19.10 17.46
C LYS A 47 -6.54 20.11 16.32
N LYS A 48 -6.32 19.65 15.09
CA LYS A 48 -6.20 20.53 13.91
C LYS A 48 -7.53 21.16 13.54
N LEU A 49 -8.63 20.48 13.86
CA LEU A 49 -9.98 20.98 13.59
C LEU A 49 -10.28 22.26 14.39
N ASP A 50 -9.77 22.36 15.62
CA ASP A 50 -9.97 23.52 16.51
C ASP A 50 -9.45 24.84 15.90
N ASN A 51 -8.49 24.75 14.97
CA ASN A 51 -7.90 25.90 14.29
C ASN A 51 -8.59 26.25 12.96
N LEU A 52 -9.64 25.52 12.58
CA LEU A 52 -10.36 25.72 11.33
C LEU A 52 -11.73 26.36 11.58
N PRO A 53 -12.23 27.19 10.65
CA PRO A 53 -13.57 27.77 10.74
C PRO A 53 -14.68 26.76 10.39
N PHE A 54 -14.37 25.45 10.39
CA PHE A 54 -15.27 24.39 9.95
C PHE A 54 -15.55 23.44 11.11
N THR A 55 -16.81 23.04 11.25
CA THR A 55 -17.20 21.98 12.17
C THR A 55 -16.86 20.60 11.58
N LYS A 56 -16.84 19.58 12.46
CA LYS A 56 -16.70 18.18 12.03
C LYS A 56 -17.77 17.76 11.02
N THR A 57 -18.99 18.30 11.16
CA THR A 57 -20.10 18.06 10.25
C THR A 57 -19.83 18.67 8.88
N ASP A 58 -19.33 19.92 8.83
CA ASP A 58 -19.01 20.59 7.56
C ASP A 58 -17.95 19.81 6.78
N ILE A 59 -16.87 19.38 7.46
CA ILE A 59 -15.82 18.57 6.84
C ILE A 59 -16.39 17.23 6.34
N LYS A 60 -17.27 16.59 7.11
CA LYS A 60 -17.93 15.35 6.71
C LYS A 60 -18.75 15.54 5.44
N GLU A 61 -19.52 16.61 5.33
CA GLU A 61 -20.34 16.92 4.17
C GLU A 61 -19.49 17.22 2.94
N LEU A 62 -18.44 18.04 3.08
CA LEU A 62 -17.50 18.35 2.00
C LEU A 62 -16.82 17.09 1.45
N LEU A 63 -16.33 16.21 2.33
CA LEU A 63 -15.74 14.94 1.91
C LEU A 63 -16.77 14.03 1.21
N ASN A 64 -18.00 13.98 1.71
CA ASN A 64 -19.06 13.22 1.06
C ASN A 64 -19.36 13.75 -0.35
N LEU A 65 -19.46 15.07 -0.51
CA LEU A 65 -19.71 15.72 -1.80
C LEU A 65 -18.58 15.43 -2.79
N ALA A 66 -17.32 15.55 -2.33
CA ALA A 66 -16.15 15.33 -3.15
C ALA A 66 -15.98 13.87 -3.60
N LEU A 67 -16.38 12.89 -2.77
CA LEU A 67 -16.12 11.47 -3.03
C LEU A 67 -17.31 10.74 -3.66
N LYS A 68 -18.56 11.07 -3.28
CA LYS A 68 -19.76 10.35 -3.74
C LYS A 68 -20.24 10.75 -5.14
N ASN A 69 -19.71 11.84 -5.70
CA ASN A 69 -20.07 12.32 -7.03
C ASN A 69 -18.98 12.02 -8.07
N SER A 70 -18.44 10.80 -8.00
CA SER A 70 -17.37 10.36 -8.91
C SER A 70 -17.96 9.59 -10.08
N TYR A 71 -17.81 10.18 -11.27
CA TYR A 71 -18.25 9.62 -12.53
C TYR A 71 -17.04 9.40 -13.42
N PHE A 72 -17.04 8.30 -14.17
CA PHE A 72 -16.02 8.01 -15.17
C PHE A 72 -16.67 7.53 -16.46
N GLN A 73 -15.98 7.72 -17.59
CA GLN A 73 -16.44 7.27 -18.89
C GLN A 73 -15.67 6.01 -19.30
N PHE A 74 -16.40 4.98 -19.74
CA PHE A 74 -15.83 3.77 -20.31
C PHE A 74 -16.66 3.34 -21.51
N ASN A 75 -16.03 3.06 -22.65
CA ASN A 75 -16.69 2.71 -23.91
C ASN A 75 -17.84 3.66 -24.29
N GLY A 76 -17.62 4.97 -24.14
CA GLY A 76 -18.61 5.99 -24.46
C GLY A 76 -19.76 6.14 -23.46
N LYS A 77 -19.84 5.29 -22.42
CA LYS A 77 -20.89 5.32 -21.39
C LYS A 77 -20.36 5.91 -20.09
N PHE A 78 -21.20 6.69 -19.41
CA PHE A 78 -20.89 7.22 -18.08
C PHE A 78 -21.32 6.24 -16.99
N TYR A 79 -20.44 6.03 -16.02
CA TYR A 79 -20.66 5.19 -14.87
C TYR A 79 -20.44 5.99 -13.60
N LYS A 80 -21.26 5.74 -12.58
CA LYS A 80 -21.07 6.25 -11.24
C LYS A 80 -20.39 5.19 -10.39
N GLN A 81 -19.28 5.54 -9.75
CA GLN A 81 -18.63 4.63 -8.81
C GLN A 81 -19.50 4.49 -7.55
N LYS A 82 -19.89 3.25 -7.23
CA LYS A 82 -20.79 2.95 -6.09
C LYS A 82 -20.04 2.73 -4.78
N THR A 83 -18.85 2.14 -4.86
CA THR A 83 -18.03 1.74 -3.73
C THR A 83 -16.56 2.01 -4.02
N GLY A 84 -15.75 2.07 -2.97
CA GLY A 84 -14.34 2.41 -3.10
C GLY A 84 -14.09 3.91 -3.14
N LEU A 85 -12.86 4.28 -2.85
CA LEU A 85 -12.33 5.61 -3.12
C LEU A 85 -12.21 5.82 -4.64
N PRO A 86 -12.63 6.97 -5.15
CA PRO A 86 -12.63 7.24 -6.58
C PRO A 86 -11.22 7.41 -7.14
N MET A 87 -10.84 6.54 -8.07
CA MET A 87 -9.56 6.66 -8.77
C MET A 87 -9.56 7.93 -9.62
N GLY A 88 -8.47 8.71 -9.54
CA GLY A 88 -8.35 10.00 -10.21
C GLY A 88 -8.88 11.20 -9.41
N ASN A 89 -9.53 10.97 -8.27
CA ASN A 89 -9.84 12.04 -7.33
C ASN A 89 -8.59 12.40 -6.51
N THR A 90 -8.30 13.70 -6.37
CA THR A 90 -7.11 14.20 -5.67
C THR A 90 -7.09 13.85 -4.17
N LEU A 91 -8.26 13.61 -3.57
CA LEU A 91 -8.38 13.22 -2.16
C LEU A 91 -8.20 11.72 -1.94
N SER A 92 -8.43 10.88 -2.95
CA SER A 92 -8.38 9.43 -2.78
C SER A 92 -7.03 8.91 -2.29
N PRO A 93 -5.87 9.36 -2.82
CA PRO A 93 -4.57 8.90 -2.34
C PRO A 93 -4.35 9.17 -0.85
N ILE A 94 -4.65 10.40 -0.38
CA ILE A 94 -4.43 10.74 1.04
C ILE A 94 -5.42 10.04 1.97
N LEU A 95 -6.68 9.84 1.53
CA LEU A 95 -7.68 9.10 2.31
C LEU A 95 -7.36 7.60 2.38
N ALA A 96 -6.85 7.03 1.30
CA ALA A 96 -6.36 5.66 1.29
C ALA A 96 -5.18 5.52 2.26
N ASP A 97 -4.24 6.48 2.22
CA ASP A 97 -3.07 6.49 3.09
C ASP A 97 -3.45 6.56 4.58
N ILE A 98 -4.43 7.41 4.93
CA ILE A 98 -4.96 7.51 6.30
C ILE A 98 -5.63 6.20 6.74
N CYS A 99 -6.45 5.58 5.87
CA CYS A 99 -7.07 4.29 6.15
C CYS A 99 -6.01 3.20 6.37
N MET A 100 -4.95 3.23 5.57
CA MET A 100 -3.89 2.25 5.65
C MET A 100 -3.05 2.40 6.90
N ASP A 101 -2.73 3.62 7.32
CA ASP A 101 -2.04 3.85 8.61
C ASP A 101 -2.86 3.30 9.78
N GLU A 102 -4.19 3.51 9.79
CA GLU A 102 -5.07 2.90 10.80
C GLU A 102 -5.06 1.37 10.72
N CYS A 103 -5.10 0.79 9.52
CA CYS A 103 -5.03 -0.66 9.31
C CYS A 103 -3.69 -1.25 9.80
N GLN A 104 -2.57 -0.59 9.50
CA GLN A 104 -1.23 -1.00 9.94
C GLN A 104 -1.12 -0.97 11.46
N LYS A 105 -1.63 0.07 12.12
CA LYS A 105 -1.72 0.15 13.59
C LYS A 105 -2.55 -0.97 14.19
N GLN A 106 -3.69 -1.28 13.58
CA GLN A 106 -4.61 -2.30 14.11
C GLN A 106 -4.12 -3.74 13.91
N HIS A 107 -3.32 -4.00 12.87
CA HIS A 107 -2.98 -5.38 12.48
C HIS A 107 -1.48 -5.65 12.39
N LEU A 108 -0.71 -4.80 11.69
CA LEU A 108 0.71 -5.08 11.43
C LEU A 108 1.60 -4.74 12.62
N HIS A 109 1.35 -3.62 13.31
CA HIS A 109 2.14 -3.23 14.50
C HIS A 109 1.94 -4.16 15.71
N LYS A 110 0.95 -5.04 15.68
CA LYS A 110 0.75 -6.07 16.71
C LYS A 110 1.69 -7.26 16.55
N VAL A 111 2.14 -7.52 15.34
CA VAL A 111 2.98 -8.68 15.01
C VAL A 111 4.39 -8.29 14.58
N ASN A 112 4.64 -7.00 14.37
CA ASN A 112 5.95 -6.50 13.98
C ASN A 112 6.22 -5.09 14.51
N ILE A 113 7.51 -4.76 14.67
CA ILE A 113 7.94 -3.45 15.15
C ILE A 113 7.77 -2.41 14.02
N PRO A 114 7.26 -1.19 14.29
CA PRO A 114 7.04 -0.17 13.25
C PRO A 114 8.26 0.13 12.37
N ASN A 115 9.48 0.13 12.94
CA ASN A 115 10.73 0.38 12.21
C ASN A 115 11.16 -0.79 11.29
N LYS A 116 10.34 -1.84 11.19
CA LYS A 116 10.53 -3.01 10.33
C LYS A 116 9.42 -3.18 9.31
N ILE A 117 8.67 -2.10 9.06
CA ILE A 117 7.57 -2.05 8.11
C ILE A 117 7.78 -0.82 7.23
N TRP A 118 7.83 -1.04 5.92
CA TRP A 118 7.84 0.02 4.92
C TRP A 118 6.63 -0.16 4.02
N ARG A 119 5.92 0.92 3.72
CA ARG A 119 4.79 0.91 2.80
C ARG A 119 4.98 1.94 1.71
N TYR A 120 4.70 1.54 0.48
CA TYR A 120 4.59 2.39 -0.68
C TYR A 120 3.23 2.15 -1.31
N VAL A 121 2.27 3.04 -1.03
CA VAL A 121 0.86 2.88 -1.45
C VAL A 121 0.27 1.55 -0.97
N ASP A 122 0.19 0.55 -1.85
CA ASP A 122 -0.29 -0.82 -1.68
C ASP A 122 0.82 -1.84 -1.37
N ASP A 123 2.05 -1.59 -1.78
CA ASP A 123 3.19 -2.47 -1.51
C ASP A 123 3.74 -2.28 -0.09
N ILE A 124 3.77 -3.35 0.71
CA ILE A 124 4.33 -3.35 2.06
C ILE A 124 5.52 -4.31 2.14
N LEU A 125 6.68 -3.82 2.57
CA LEU A 125 7.79 -4.66 2.99
C LEU A 125 7.76 -4.82 4.51
N ILE A 126 7.92 -6.04 5.00
CA ILE A 126 8.10 -6.34 6.41
C ILE A 126 9.37 -7.16 6.64
N ILE A 127 10.08 -6.84 7.72
CA ILE A 127 11.08 -7.73 8.31
C ILE A 127 10.44 -8.40 9.51
N THR A 128 10.32 -9.72 9.51
CA THR A 128 9.54 -10.47 10.51
C THR A 128 10.30 -11.69 11.02
N LYS A 129 10.01 -12.12 12.25
CA LYS A 129 10.48 -13.40 12.79
C LYS A 129 9.60 -14.59 12.40
N MET A 130 8.47 -14.32 11.74
CA MET A 130 7.60 -15.38 11.23
C MET A 130 8.31 -16.12 10.11
N ASN A 131 8.31 -17.45 10.18
CA ASN A 131 8.65 -18.26 9.02
C ASN A 131 7.50 -18.26 8.00
N LYS A 132 7.76 -18.79 6.79
CA LYS A 132 6.78 -18.80 5.69
C LYS A 132 5.39 -19.34 6.09
N PRO A 133 5.24 -20.54 6.69
CA PRO A 133 3.93 -21.03 7.13
C PRO A 133 3.21 -20.12 8.14
N GLN A 134 3.96 -19.51 9.07
CA GLN A 134 3.38 -18.58 10.05
C GLN A 134 2.87 -17.31 9.37
N LEU A 135 3.62 -16.76 8.42
CA LEU A 135 3.20 -15.60 7.64
C LEU A 135 1.95 -15.89 6.81
N GLU A 136 1.94 -17.01 6.08
CA GLU A 136 0.80 -17.43 5.26
C GLU A 136 -0.47 -17.59 6.12
N LYS A 137 -0.33 -18.21 7.30
CA LYS A 137 -1.42 -18.33 8.26
C LYS A 137 -1.88 -16.96 8.78
N TYR A 138 -0.95 -16.08 9.14
CA TYR A 138 -1.27 -14.73 9.60
C TYR A 138 -2.08 -13.96 8.55
N VAL A 139 -1.66 -13.99 7.29
CA VAL A 139 -2.34 -13.31 6.18
C VAL A 139 -3.71 -13.93 5.91
N TYR A 140 -3.82 -15.26 5.97
CA TYR A 140 -5.08 -15.96 5.87
C TYR A 140 -6.07 -15.54 6.97
N ASP A 141 -5.63 -15.46 8.22
CA ASP A 141 -6.45 -15.03 9.35
C ASP A 141 -6.81 -13.53 9.26
N LEU A 142 -5.87 -12.68 8.85
CA LEU A 142 -6.10 -11.26 8.59
C LEU A 142 -7.20 -11.05 7.53
N ASN A 143 -7.18 -11.88 6.49
CA ASN A 143 -8.17 -11.89 5.41
C ASN A 143 -9.53 -12.47 5.83
N LYS A 144 -9.68 -13.10 6.99
CA LYS A 144 -11.00 -13.50 7.50
C LYS A 144 -11.73 -12.36 8.20
N ILE A 145 -11.02 -11.34 8.64
CA ILE A 145 -11.63 -10.20 9.31
C ILE A 145 -12.56 -9.50 8.32
N ARG A 146 -13.81 -9.29 8.72
CA ARG A 146 -14.82 -8.66 7.86
C ARG A 146 -14.57 -7.16 7.80
N GLY A 147 -14.60 -6.59 6.60
CA GLY A 147 -14.44 -5.13 6.40
C GLY A 147 -13.00 -4.63 6.54
N THR A 148 -12.02 -5.53 6.69
CA THR A 148 -10.60 -5.25 6.42
C THR A 148 -10.31 -5.46 4.94
N ILE A 149 -9.29 -4.75 4.48
CA ILE A 149 -8.76 -4.92 3.12
C ILE A 149 -8.05 -6.27 3.06
N LYS A 150 -7.98 -6.86 1.87
CA LYS A 150 -7.33 -8.15 1.66
C LYS A 150 -5.87 -7.96 1.30
N PHE A 151 -5.06 -8.92 1.77
CA PHE A 151 -3.63 -8.95 1.58
C PHE A 151 -3.21 -10.23 0.87
N THR A 152 -2.24 -10.14 -0.02
CA THR A 152 -1.41 -11.26 -0.45
C THR A 152 -0.06 -11.16 0.26
N SER A 153 0.74 -12.21 0.17
CA SER A 153 2.09 -12.19 0.72
C SER A 153 3.07 -12.98 -0.12
N GLU A 154 4.29 -12.48 -0.21
CA GLU A 154 5.43 -13.21 -0.70
C GLU A 154 6.48 -13.30 0.41
N PHE A 155 7.12 -14.46 0.49
CA PHE A 155 8.23 -14.70 1.40
C PHE A 155 9.50 -14.77 0.59
N GLU A 156 10.60 -14.27 1.14
CA GLU A 156 11.92 -14.35 0.50
C GLU A 156 12.28 -15.75 0.03
N GLN A 157 13.06 -15.82 -1.05
CA GLN A 157 13.60 -17.06 -1.60
C GLN A 157 15.09 -16.86 -1.83
N ASN A 158 15.91 -17.80 -1.37
CA ASN A 158 17.38 -17.70 -1.44
C ASN A 158 17.90 -16.36 -0.88
N ASP A 159 17.37 -15.94 0.28
CA ASP A 159 17.69 -14.67 0.94
C ASP A 159 17.41 -13.41 0.11
N GLN A 160 16.53 -13.54 -0.89
CA GLN A 160 16.16 -12.47 -1.81
C GLN A 160 14.65 -12.23 -1.86
N ILE A 161 14.26 -10.97 -2.01
CA ILE A 161 12.87 -10.59 -2.31
C ILE A 161 12.84 -9.38 -3.24
N ASN A 162 11.85 -9.34 -4.13
CA ASN A 162 11.58 -8.16 -4.94
C ASN A 162 10.65 -7.21 -4.17
N TYR A 163 10.99 -5.93 -4.16
CA TYR A 163 10.13 -4.89 -3.61
C TYR A 163 10.26 -3.63 -4.46
N LEU A 164 9.13 -3.17 -5.03
CA LEU A 164 9.10 -2.13 -6.06
C LEU A 164 10.05 -2.50 -7.22
N ASP A 165 10.91 -1.56 -7.63
CA ASP A 165 11.90 -1.75 -8.70
C ASP A 165 13.28 -2.19 -8.16
N THR A 166 13.33 -2.89 -7.03
CA THR A 166 14.58 -3.25 -6.37
C THR A 166 14.54 -4.67 -5.83
N MET A 167 15.62 -5.42 -6.06
CA MET A 167 15.82 -6.71 -5.40
C MET A 167 16.61 -6.49 -4.12
N LEU A 168 16.06 -6.97 -3.02
CA LEU A 168 16.68 -6.96 -1.70
C LEU A 168 17.36 -8.31 -1.51
N THR A 169 18.63 -8.29 -1.15
CA THR A 169 19.42 -9.49 -0.85
C THR A 169 20.00 -9.38 0.55
N LYS A 170 19.83 -10.41 1.38
CA LYS A 170 20.62 -10.51 2.61
C LYS A 170 21.97 -11.15 2.28
N PRO A 171 23.11 -10.55 2.66
CA PRO A 171 24.36 -11.25 2.68
C PRO A 171 24.37 -12.25 3.84
N ILE A 172 24.96 -13.41 3.57
CA ILE A 172 25.23 -14.49 4.54
C ILE A 172 26.24 -14.03 5.62
N ILE A 173 26.98 -12.93 5.36
CA ILE A 173 28.02 -12.39 6.23
C ILE A 173 27.68 -10.93 6.53
N ASN A 174 27.39 -10.63 7.81
CA ASN A 174 27.13 -9.30 8.43
C ASN A 174 25.67 -8.82 8.61
N ASN A 175 24.65 -9.56 8.18
CA ASN A 175 23.22 -9.21 8.38
C ASN A 175 22.78 -7.80 7.89
N ASP A 176 23.58 -7.16 7.04
CA ASP A 176 23.19 -5.90 6.38
C ASP A 176 22.20 -6.22 5.24
N ILE A 177 21.49 -5.25 4.66
CA ILE A 177 20.66 -5.50 3.47
C ILE A 177 21.40 -4.92 2.26
N ILE A 178 21.64 -5.75 1.24
CA ILE A 178 22.27 -5.36 -0.03
C ILE A 178 21.17 -5.17 -1.09
N PHE A 179 21.38 -4.18 -1.97
CA PHE A 179 20.42 -3.82 -3.02
C PHE A 179 21.06 -4.01 -4.38
N ASP A 180 20.39 -4.78 -5.22
CA ASP A 180 20.63 -4.77 -6.66
C ASP A 180 19.48 -4.01 -7.32
N ASN A 181 19.79 -2.84 -7.87
CA ASN A 181 18.83 -2.11 -8.70
C ASN A 181 18.71 -2.84 -10.03
N TYR A 182 17.61 -3.56 -10.23
CA TYR A 182 17.17 -3.89 -11.58
C TYR A 182 16.68 -2.60 -12.21
N GLY A 183 17.59 -1.88 -12.88
CA GLY A 183 17.17 -0.89 -13.86
C GLY A 183 16.23 -1.61 -14.82
N ARG A 184 14.95 -1.21 -14.83
CA ARG A 184 13.98 -1.74 -15.79
C ARG A 184 14.63 -1.61 -17.17
N TYR A 185 14.95 -2.73 -17.81
CA TYR A 185 14.84 -2.77 -19.25
C TYR A 185 13.36 -2.50 -19.51
N CYS A 186 13.03 -1.24 -19.77
CA CYS A 186 11.87 -0.95 -20.59
C CYS A 186 12.03 -1.83 -21.81
N THR A 187 11.23 -2.89 -21.94
CA THR A 187 11.04 -3.53 -23.23
C THR A 187 10.37 -2.49 -24.12
N SER A 188 11.18 -1.65 -24.74
CA SER A 188 10.83 -0.96 -25.98
C SER A 188 10.76 -2.01 -27.09
N GLU A 189 9.86 -2.98 -26.96
CA GLU A 189 9.46 -3.93 -28.01
C GLU A 189 7.93 -4.00 -28.06
N SER A 190 7.29 -2.83 -28.03
CA SER A 190 5.89 -2.67 -28.47
C SER A 190 5.67 -1.37 -29.25
N PHE A 191 6.74 -0.83 -29.86
CA PHE A 191 6.68 0.31 -30.78
C PHE A 191 7.66 0.10 -31.94
N ASN A 192 7.62 -1.05 -32.62
CA ASN A 192 8.16 -1.22 -33.98
C ASN A 192 7.78 -2.59 -34.56
N ASN A 193 6.50 -2.79 -34.91
CA ASN A 193 6.14 -3.85 -35.86
C ASN A 193 4.78 -3.66 -36.57
N LYS A 194 4.45 -2.42 -36.98
CA LYS A 194 3.43 -2.17 -38.01
C LYS A 194 3.81 -1.02 -38.95
N LYS A 195 5.01 -1.06 -39.53
CA LYS A 195 5.36 -0.34 -40.78
C LYS A 195 6.49 -1.08 -41.49
N LYS A 196 6.18 -2.20 -42.15
CA LYS A 196 6.84 -2.74 -43.36
C LYS A 196 6.32 -4.15 -43.63
N GLN A 197 5.20 -4.23 -44.33
CA GLN A 197 5.00 -5.21 -45.40
C GLN A 197 4.11 -4.48 -46.44
N ARG A 198 4.79 -3.76 -47.34
CA ARG A 198 4.27 -3.49 -48.68
C ARG A 198 4.68 -4.68 -49.54
N LYS A 199 3.71 -5.42 -50.04
CA LYS A 199 3.58 -5.61 -51.48
C LYS A 199 2.19 -5.10 -51.84
#